data_AF-A0A1D1XJ51-F1
#
_entry.id   AF-A0A1D1XJ51-F1
#
_cell.length_a   1.000
_cell.length_b   1.000
_cell.length_c   1.000
_cell.angle_alpha   90.00
_cell.angle_beta   90.00
_cell.angle_gamma   90.00
#
_symmetry.space_group_name_H-M   'P 1'
#
loop_
_entity.id
_entity.type
_entity.pdbx_description
1 polymer ?
#
loop_
_entity_poly.entity_id
_entity_poly.type
_entity_poly.pdbx_seq_one_letter_code
_entity_poly.pdbx_strand_id
1 'polypeptide(L)'
;EGHNLQATRPFPAKSGLSPLSGSAANMATRRQSGRFCPRYLWLLAFLSTFITSQATDTLRQGESLGFGRTLVSASGVFKLGFFNYRYIGIWFENIPKYPDQTVVWMANRDKPMNESDGVLYLDSFGGLKILDGKNFLFTVLMQPGLGKITSNVTLLDSGNLVLRDQDSGHVLWQSFDY
;
A
#
# COMPACT_ATOMS: atom_id res chain seq x y z
N GLU A 1 -1.17 98.04 -29.17
CA GLU A 1 -2.39 98.62 -29.78
C GLU A 1 -3.13 97.51 -30.50
N GLY A 2 -4.42 97.21 -30.32
CA GLY A 2 -5.51 98.04 -29.82
C GLY A 2 -6.54 98.38 -30.91
N HIS A 3 -6.88 97.49 -31.85
CA HIS A 3 -7.85 97.70 -32.94
C HIS A 3 -8.28 96.33 -33.50
N ASN A 4 -9.46 96.06 -34.07
CA ASN A 4 -10.75 96.73 -34.21
C ASN A 4 -11.70 95.63 -34.76
N LEU A 5 -13.00 95.81 -34.54
CA LEU A 5 -14.11 94.96 -34.97
C LEU A 5 -14.42 95.12 -36.47
N GLN A 6 -14.94 94.05 -37.09
CA GLN A 6 -15.94 94.08 -38.19
C GLN A 6 -16.51 92.65 -38.34
N ALA A 7 -17.78 92.36 -38.01
CA ALA A 7 -19.01 92.60 -38.80
C ALA A 7 -18.87 92.04 -40.24
N THR A 8 -19.64 91.06 -40.75
CA THR A 8 -21.11 90.96 -40.90
C THR A 8 -21.53 89.56 -41.42
N ARG A 9 -22.83 89.24 -41.25
CA ARG A 9 -23.65 88.03 -41.60
C ARG A 9 -23.75 87.68 -43.14
N PRO A 10 -24.63 86.77 -43.66
CA PRO A 10 -25.32 85.54 -43.16
C PRO A 10 -25.41 84.33 -44.17
N PHE A 11 -26.12 83.25 -43.75
CA PHE A 11 -27.03 82.32 -44.50
C PHE A 11 -26.56 80.89 -44.95
N PRO A 12 -27.46 79.88 -45.08
CA PRO A 12 -27.63 78.83 -44.05
C PRO A 12 -27.59 77.35 -44.56
N ALA A 13 -27.87 76.44 -43.61
CA ALA A 13 -28.54 75.14 -43.72
C ALA A 13 -27.71 73.87 -43.94
N LYS A 14 -27.79 72.97 -42.94
CA LYS A 14 -28.23 71.55 -43.00
C LYS A 14 -27.77 70.86 -41.71
N SER A 15 -28.67 70.67 -40.74
CA SER A 15 -29.50 69.46 -40.55
C SER A 15 -28.72 68.24 -40.05
N GLY A 16 -28.96 67.88 -38.80
CA GLY A 16 -28.94 66.50 -38.31
C GLY A 16 -27.73 66.12 -37.46
N LEU A 17 -27.90 66.15 -36.14
CA LEU A 17 -27.47 65.10 -35.19
C LEU A 17 -27.97 65.45 -33.78
N SER A 18 -28.66 64.52 -33.16
CA SER A 18 -29.12 64.51 -31.77
C SER A 18 -28.70 63.18 -31.15
N PRO A 19 -28.76 63.01 -29.82
CA PRO A 19 -27.90 63.60 -28.81
C PRO A 19 -27.06 62.53 -28.08
N LEU A 20 -26.00 62.96 -27.39
CA LEU A 20 -25.36 62.17 -26.33
C LEU A 20 -26.30 62.08 -25.12
N SER A 21 -26.60 60.86 -24.67
CA SER A 21 -27.14 60.59 -23.33
C SER A 21 -26.51 59.31 -22.81
N GLY A 22 -25.71 59.42 -21.75
CA GLY A 22 -25.03 58.31 -21.11
C GLY A 22 -25.97 57.34 -20.42
N SER A 23 -25.50 56.11 -20.20
CA SER A 23 -26.10 55.21 -19.21
C SER A 23 -25.10 54.17 -18.71
N ALA A 24 -24.83 54.27 -17.41
CA ALA A 24 -24.44 53.25 -16.44
C ALA A 24 -23.47 52.12 -16.85
N ALA A 25 -22.24 52.19 -16.33
CA ALA A 25 -21.38 51.02 -16.18
C ALA A 25 -22.00 50.05 -15.15
N ASN A 26 -22.42 48.87 -15.61
CA ASN A 26 -22.82 47.77 -14.73
C ASN A 26 -21.60 46.88 -14.45
N MET A 27 -21.14 46.91 -13.19
CA MET A 27 -20.13 46.00 -12.65
C MET A 27 -20.74 44.60 -12.52
N ALA A 28 -20.41 43.71 -13.45
CA ALA A 28 -20.83 42.31 -13.40
C ALA A 28 -19.98 41.53 -12.40
N THR A 29 -20.56 41.23 -11.22
CA THR A 29 -19.97 40.31 -10.24
C THR A 29 -19.92 38.91 -10.83
N ARG A 30 -18.72 38.48 -11.24
CA ARG A 30 -18.47 37.12 -11.73
C ARG A 30 -18.59 36.13 -10.57
N ARG A 31 -19.74 35.47 -10.42
CA ARG A 31 -19.87 34.26 -9.58
C ARG A 31 -18.99 33.16 -10.18
N GLN A 32 -17.89 32.82 -9.52
CA GLN A 32 -17.19 31.56 -9.78
C GLN A 32 -18.04 30.43 -9.19
N SER A 33 -18.89 29.84 -10.02
CA SER A 33 -19.40 28.51 -9.72
C SER A 33 -18.25 27.54 -9.91
N GLY A 34 -17.66 27.08 -8.81
CA GLY A 34 -16.72 25.97 -8.82
C GLY A 34 -17.42 24.77 -9.44
N ARG A 35 -17.11 24.48 -10.71
CA ARG A 35 -17.59 23.29 -11.41
C ARG A 35 -16.87 22.10 -10.80
N PHE A 36 -17.50 21.48 -9.80
CA PHE A 36 -17.09 20.16 -9.33
C PHE A 36 -17.22 19.19 -10.51
N CYS A 37 -16.07 18.83 -11.09
CA CYS A 37 -16.01 17.99 -12.26
C CYS A 37 -16.10 16.52 -11.79
N PRO A 38 -17.19 15.79 -12.11
CA PRO A 38 -17.42 14.42 -11.61
C PRO A 38 -16.35 13.42 -12.08
N ARG A 39 -15.53 13.79 -13.06
CA ARG A 39 -14.40 12.98 -13.56
C ARG A 39 -13.31 12.75 -12.51
N TYR A 40 -13.10 13.71 -11.59
CA TYR A 40 -12.12 13.55 -10.51
C TYR A 40 -12.63 12.68 -9.34
N LEU A 41 -13.95 12.59 -9.18
CA LEU A 41 -14.56 11.73 -8.15
C LEU A 41 -14.33 10.23 -8.46
N TRP A 42 -14.35 9.86 -9.75
CA TRP A 42 -14.03 8.50 -10.20
C TRP A 42 -12.54 8.16 -10.03
N LEU A 43 -11.64 9.11 -10.22
CA LEU A 43 -10.19 8.94 -10.01
C LEU A 43 -9.84 8.75 -8.52
N LEU A 44 -10.50 9.49 -7.61
CA LEU A 44 -10.34 9.32 -6.17
C LEU A 44 -10.92 7.98 -5.67
N ALA A 45 -12.02 7.51 -6.27
CA ALA A 45 -12.58 6.19 -5.99
C ALA A 45 -11.67 5.05 -6.50
N PHE A 46 -10.98 5.24 -7.64
CA PHE A 46 -10.02 4.27 -8.17
C PHE A 46 -8.72 4.20 -7.35
N LEU A 47 -8.33 5.31 -6.70
CA LEU A 47 -7.18 5.34 -5.79
C LEU A 47 -7.51 4.73 -4.40
N SER A 48 -8.80 4.70 -4.03
CA SER A 48 -9.30 4.20 -2.75
C SER A 48 -9.29 2.67 -2.62
N THR A 49 -9.01 1.92 -3.69
CA THR A 49 -8.98 0.45 -3.65
C THR A 49 -7.56 -0.11 -3.61
N PHE A 50 -6.57 0.64 -3.10
CA PHE A 50 -5.39 0.01 -2.52
C PHE A 50 -5.83 -0.61 -1.19
N ILE A 51 -6.32 -1.85 -1.25
CA ILE A 51 -6.47 -2.69 -0.06
C ILE A 51 -5.05 -2.83 0.51
N THR A 52 -4.73 -2.05 1.52
CA THR A 52 -3.55 -2.28 2.34
C THR A 52 -3.80 -3.61 3.06
N SER A 53 -3.23 -4.69 2.52
CA SER A 53 -3.14 -5.95 3.24
C SER A 53 -2.40 -5.66 4.53
N GLN A 54 -3.10 -5.68 5.66
CA GLN A 54 -2.44 -5.54 6.95
C GLN A 54 -1.47 -6.72 7.09
N ALA A 55 -0.19 -6.40 7.26
CA ALA A 55 0.81 -7.42 7.51
C ALA A 55 0.56 -7.99 8.91
N THR A 56 0.44 -9.31 9.02
CA THR A 56 0.30 -10.02 10.29
C THR A 56 1.66 -10.56 10.71
N ASP A 57 1.94 -10.61 11.99
CA ASP A 57 3.13 -11.25 12.56
C ASP A 57 2.90 -12.74 12.82
N THR A 58 1.64 -13.17 12.78
CA THR A 58 1.19 -14.49 13.25
C THR A 58 0.50 -15.29 12.15
N LEU A 59 0.83 -16.58 12.07
CA LEU A 59 0.17 -17.62 11.26
C LEU A 59 -0.47 -18.66 12.18
N ARG A 60 -1.78 -18.84 12.07
CA ARG A 60 -2.56 -19.77 12.91
C ARG A 60 -2.68 -21.16 12.30
N GLN A 61 -3.02 -22.15 13.11
CA GLN A 61 -3.30 -23.50 12.61
C GLN A 61 -4.40 -23.46 11.53
N GLY A 62 -4.17 -24.18 10.43
CA GLY A 62 -5.02 -24.19 9.25
C GLY A 62 -4.79 -23.02 8.29
N GLU A 63 -4.01 -22.00 8.67
CA GLU A 63 -3.66 -20.90 7.79
C GLU A 63 -2.43 -21.20 6.94
N SER A 64 -2.35 -20.50 5.82
CA SER A 64 -1.24 -20.60 4.89
C SER A 64 -0.77 -19.23 4.40
N LEU A 65 0.52 -19.21 4.11
CA LEU A 65 1.26 -18.12 3.50
C LEU A 65 1.75 -18.60 2.13
N GLY A 66 1.22 -18.00 1.06
CA GLY A 66 1.68 -18.26 -0.30
C GLY A 66 2.62 -17.16 -0.80
N PHE A 67 3.08 -17.29 -2.04
CA PHE A 67 3.85 -16.26 -2.72
C PHE A 67 3.18 -14.88 -2.69
N GLY A 68 3.99 -13.83 -2.46
CA GLY A 68 3.52 -12.45 -2.35
C GLY A 68 2.90 -12.07 -1.00
N ARG A 69 2.61 -13.04 -0.13
CA ARG A 69 2.23 -12.79 1.26
C ARG A 69 3.44 -12.97 2.17
N THR A 70 3.47 -12.20 3.24
CA THR A 70 4.58 -12.19 4.20
C THR A 70 4.07 -12.03 5.62
N LEU A 71 4.78 -12.60 6.59
CA LEU A 71 4.61 -12.18 7.98
C LEU A 71 5.58 -11.03 8.26
N VAL A 72 5.14 -10.03 9.01
CA VAL A 72 5.97 -8.89 9.40
C VAL A 72 5.91 -8.78 10.91
N SER A 73 7.06 -8.67 11.57
CA SER A 73 7.12 -8.54 13.02
C SER A 73 6.34 -7.31 13.48
N ALA A 74 5.88 -7.30 14.74
CA ALA A 74 4.98 -6.25 15.25
C ALA A 74 5.49 -4.82 15.03
N SER A 75 6.79 -4.59 15.18
CA SER A 75 7.44 -3.29 14.97
C SER A 75 7.96 -3.08 13.54
N GLY A 76 7.74 -4.04 12.63
CA GLY A 76 8.18 -3.93 11.23
C GLY A 76 9.69 -4.02 11.05
N VAL A 77 10.39 -4.77 11.90
CA VAL A 77 11.85 -4.93 11.83
C VAL A 77 12.22 -6.11 10.94
N PHE A 78 11.51 -7.24 11.11
CA PHE A 78 11.75 -8.47 10.38
C PHE A 78 10.55 -8.87 9.54
N LYS A 79 10.82 -9.51 8.42
CA LYS A 79 9.82 -10.07 7.51
C LYS A 79 10.16 -11.52 7.20
N LEU A 80 9.16 -12.39 7.26
CA LEU A 80 9.21 -13.78 6.81
C LEU A 80 8.41 -13.92 5.52
N GLY A 81 8.96 -14.64 4.55
CA GLY A 81 8.21 -15.07 3.39
C GLY A 81 9.06 -15.75 2.34
N PHE A 82 8.54 -15.79 1.13
CA PHE A 82 9.23 -16.35 -0.02
C PHE A 82 10.17 -15.34 -0.67
N PHE A 83 11.38 -15.79 -1.03
CA PHE A 83 12.34 -15.01 -1.80
C PHE A 83 13.00 -15.87 -2.87
N ASN A 84 13.43 -15.21 -3.95
CA ASN A 84 14.05 -15.83 -5.14
C ASN A 84 13.27 -17.00 -5.74
N TYR A 85 11.93 -17.03 -5.55
CA TYR A 85 11.01 -18.07 -6.01
C TYR A 85 11.30 -19.49 -5.50
N ARG A 86 12.29 -19.68 -4.63
CA ARG A 86 12.78 -21.02 -4.24
C ARG A 86 12.92 -21.21 -2.75
N TYR A 87 13.02 -20.13 -1.99
CA TYR A 87 13.36 -20.21 -0.59
C TYR A 87 12.35 -19.46 0.28
N ILE A 88 12.22 -19.94 1.51
CA ILE A 88 11.54 -19.26 2.60
C ILE A 88 12.59 -18.83 3.60
N GLY A 89 12.52 -17.58 4.03
CA GLY A 89 13.46 -17.05 5.00
C GLY A 89 12.96 -15.81 5.70
N ILE A 90 13.76 -15.37 6.67
CA ILE A 90 13.55 -14.15 7.45
C ILE A 90 14.62 -13.14 7.03
N TRP A 91 14.22 -11.89 6.83
CA TRP A 91 15.12 -10.79 6.46
C TRP A 91 14.66 -9.48 7.12
N PHE A 92 15.51 -8.46 7.07
CA PHE A 92 15.17 -7.13 7.56
C PHE A 92 14.19 -6.42 6.61
N GLU A 93 13.10 -5.90 7.16
CA GLU A 93 12.08 -5.20 6.38
C GLU A 93 12.59 -3.89 5.78
N ASN A 94 13.35 -3.14 6.58
CA ASN A 94 13.76 -1.78 6.24
C ASN A 94 15.13 -1.70 5.54
N ILE A 95 15.72 -2.84 5.17
CA ILE A 95 16.98 -2.88 4.41
C ILE A 95 16.64 -3.07 2.92
N PRO A 96 17.20 -2.23 2.02
CA PRO A 96 17.01 -2.40 0.59
C PRO A 96 17.40 -3.81 0.12
N LYS A 97 16.57 -4.40 -0.75
CA LYS A 97 16.79 -5.74 -1.30
C LYS A 97 18.01 -5.84 -2.24
N TYR A 98 18.49 -4.73 -2.78
CA TYR A 98 19.54 -4.69 -3.80
C TYR A 98 20.89 -4.28 -3.20
N PRO A 99 22.01 -4.94 -3.54
CA PRO A 99 22.14 -6.02 -4.54
C PRO A 99 21.63 -7.38 -4.06
N ASP A 100 21.71 -7.66 -2.76
CA ASP A 100 21.28 -8.92 -2.17
C ASP A 100 20.38 -8.71 -0.96
N GLN A 101 19.37 -9.57 -0.84
CA GLN A 101 18.48 -9.58 0.31
C GLN A 101 19.23 -10.12 1.53
N THR A 102 19.31 -9.34 2.60
CA THR A 102 19.98 -9.78 3.84
C THR A 102 19.08 -10.76 4.60
N VAL A 103 19.23 -12.04 4.28
CA VAL A 103 18.51 -13.15 4.92
C VAL A 103 19.24 -13.59 6.19
N VAL A 104 18.56 -13.56 7.33
CA VAL A 104 19.11 -13.93 8.64
C VAL A 104 18.77 -15.37 9.03
N TRP A 105 17.76 -15.96 8.41
CA TRP A 105 17.37 -17.35 8.62
C TRP A 105 16.68 -17.92 7.38
N MET A 106 16.90 -19.20 7.07
CA MET A 106 16.38 -19.86 5.86
C MET A 106 15.83 -21.25 6.19
N ALA A 107 14.53 -21.45 5.98
CA ALA A 107 13.85 -22.69 6.35
C ALA A 107 14.31 -23.90 5.51
N ASN A 108 14.48 -23.68 4.21
CA ASN A 108 14.65 -24.74 3.22
C ASN A 108 16.00 -24.64 2.50
N ARG A 109 17.05 -24.30 3.25
CA ARG A 109 18.41 -24.09 2.70
C ARG A 109 18.92 -25.26 1.88
N ASP A 110 18.69 -26.49 2.36
CA ASP A 110 19.17 -27.72 1.72
C ASP A 110 18.17 -28.32 0.72
N LYS A 111 16.95 -27.76 0.65
CA LYS A 111 15.83 -28.24 -0.18
C LYS A 111 15.14 -27.06 -0.88
N PRO A 112 15.79 -26.42 -1.87
CA PRO A 112 15.15 -25.39 -2.68
C PRO A 112 13.92 -25.93 -3.39
N MET A 113 12.89 -25.08 -3.55
CA MET A 113 11.72 -25.40 -4.37
C MET A 113 12.07 -25.34 -5.86
N ASN A 114 11.36 -26.14 -6.64
CA ASN A 114 11.48 -26.17 -8.10
C ASN A 114 10.41 -25.33 -8.77
N GLU A 115 9.19 -25.32 -8.23
CA GLU A 115 8.09 -24.52 -8.72
C GLU A 115 8.04 -23.16 -8.03
N SER A 116 7.36 -22.20 -8.67
CA SER A 116 7.24 -20.81 -8.18
C SER A 116 5.93 -20.53 -7.45
N ASP A 117 5.24 -21.58 -7.00
CA ASP A 117 3.90 -21.56 -6.40
C ASP A 117 3.84 -22.23 -5.01
N GLY A 118 4.98 -22.31 -4.34
CA GLY A 118 5.11 -22.84 -2.99
C GLY A 118 4.23 -22.17 -1.93
N VAL A 119 3.89 -22.97 -0.91
CA VAL A 119 3.00 -22.59 0.19
C VAL A 119 3.59 -23.03 1.52
N LEU A 120 3.75 -22.09 2.45
CA LEU A 120 4.08 -22.34 3.85
C LEU A 120 2.77 -22.41 4.63
N TYR A 121 2.51 -23.48 5.36
CA TYR A 121 1.27 -23.61 6.12
C TYR A 121 1.50 -24.25 7.47
N LEU A 122 0.72 -23.83 8.46
CA LEU A 122 0.69 -24.45 9.77
C LEU A 122 -0.46 -25.45 9.80
N ASP A 123 -0.17 -26.75 9.85
CA ASP A 123 -1.20 -27.76 9.83
C ASP A 123 -2.01 -27.80 11.14
N SER A 124 -3.11 -28.56 11.15
CA SER A 124 -3.99 -28.71 12.32
C SER A 124 -3.32 -29.38 13.52
N PHE A 125 -2.11 -29.93 13.36
CA PHE A 125 -1.34 -30.60 14.40
C PHE A 125 -0.16 -29.73 14.88
N GLY A 126 -0.08 -28.47 14.46
CA GLY A 126 1.00 -27.56 14.84
C GLY A 126 2.33 -27.80 14.12
N GLY A 127 2.32 -28.55 13.02
CA GLY A 127 3.47 -28.73 12.14
C GLY A 127 3.55 -27.62 11.10
N LEU A 128 4.67 -26.89 11.04
CA LEU A 128 4.93 -25.92 9.97
C LEU A 128 5.55 -26.63 8.79
N LYS A 129 4.89 -26.57 7.63
CA LYS A 129 5.21 -27.37 6.46
C LYS A 129 5.26 -26.52 5.20
N ILE A 130 6.03 -26.99 4.22
CA ILE A 130 6.18 -26.34 2.92
C ILE A 130 5.70 -27.29 1.82
N LEU A 131 4.85 -26.75 0.95
CA LEU A 131 4.46 -27.36 -0.32
C LEU A 131 5.21 -26.67 -1.46
N ASP A 132 5.57 -27.43 -2.49
CA ASP A 132 6.08 -26.99 -3.77
C ASP A 132 5.01 -27.33 -4.83
N GLY A 133 4.22 -26.32 -5.20
CA GLY A 133 2.93 -26.49 -5.86
C GLY A 133 1.97 -27.38 -5.09
N LYS A 134 1.61 -28.52 -5.69
CA LYS A 134 0.72 -29.53 -5.06
C LYS A 134 1.49 -30.60 -4.28
N ASN A 135 2.81 -30.58 -4.34
CA ASN A 135 3.65 -31.62 -3.74
C ASN A 135 4.13 -31.17 -2.36
N PHE A 136 4.13 -32.09 -1.40
CA PHE A 136 4.77 -31.85 -0.12
C PHE A 136 6.29 -31.83 -0.28
N LEU A 137 6.93 -30.73 0.13
CA LEU A 137 8.39 -30.57 0.05
C LEU A 137 9.06 -31.10 1.33
N PHE A 138 8.81 -30.45 2.48
CA PHE A 138 9.31 -30.89 3.78
C PHE A 138 8.62 -30.18 4.96
N THR A 139 8.90 -30.67 6.16
CA THR A 139 8.47 -30.11 7.44
C THR A 139 9.57 -29.21 8.00
N VAL A 140 9.26 -27.93 8.22
CA VAL A 140 10.16 -26.96 8.85
C VAL A 140 10.31 -27.27 10.34
N LEU A 141 9.18 -27.48 11.01
CA LEU A 141 9.12 -27.88 12.41
C LEU A 141 7.92 -28.79 12.63
N MET A 142 8.07 -29.73 13.55
CA MET A 142 6.98 -30.54 14.07
C MET A 142 7.28 -30.91 15.49
N GLN A 143 6.30 -30.72 16.37
CA GLN A 143 6.42 -31.05 17.76
C GLN A 143 5.49 -32.21 18.11
N PRO A 144 6.03 -33.36 18.52
CA PRO A 144 5.22 -34.50 18.91
C PRO A 144 4.28 -34.14 20.07
N GLY A 145 3.06 -34.66 20.03
CA GLY A 145 2.11 -34.52 21.15
C GLY A 145 1.26 -33.24 21.15
N LEU A 146 1.35 -32.39 20.13
CA LEU A 146 0.51 -31.19 20.00
C LEU A 146 -0.96 -31.46 19.62
N GLY A 147 -1.40 -32.72 19.48
CA GLY A 147 -2.73 -33.06 18.94
C GLY A 147 -3.94 -32.48 19.69
N LYS A 148 -3.75 -31.88 20.86
CA LYS A 148 -4.79 -31.14 21.61
C LYS A 148 -4.48 -29.65 21.81
N ILE A 149 -3.29 -29.18 21.45
CA ILE A 149 -2.85 -27.81 21.71
C ILE A 149 -3.13 -26.97 20.47
N THR A 150 -3.91 -25.92 20.63
CA THR A 150 -4.02 -24.88 19.60
C THR A 150 -2.76 -24.03 19.65
N SER A 151 -2.00 -24.01 18.56
CA SER A 151 -0.74 -23.28 18.46
C SER A 151 -0.78 -22.24 17.36
N ASN A 152 0.13 -21.28 17.43
CA ASN A 152 0.39 -20.36 16.33
C ASN A 152 1.90 -20.16 16.15
N VAL A 153 2.28 -19.79 14.93
CA VAL A 153 3.64 -19.40 14.60
C VAL A 153 3.67 -17.88 14.55
N THR A 154 4.59 -17.24 15.29
CA THR A 154 4.70 -15.79 15.37
C THR A 154 6.12 -15.34 15.09
N LEU A 155 6.29 -14.32 14.25
CA LEU A 155 7.56 -13.65 14.01
C LEU A 155 7.76 -12.50 15.00
N LEU A 156 8.74 -12.63 15.88
CA LEU A 156 9.04 -11.63 16.90
C LEU A 156 9.94 -10.51 16.33
N ASP A 157 9.95 -9.35 17.00
CA ASP A 157 10.81 -8.22 16.64
C ASP A 157 12.30 -8.49 16.83
N SER A 158 12.66 -9.58 17.51
CA SER A 158 14.03 -10.09 17.54
C SER A 158 14.44 -10.82 16.26
N GLY A 159 13.49 -11.14 15.37
CA GLY A 159 13.69 -12.00 14.21
C GLY A 159 13.52 -13.49 14.52
N ASN A 160 13.17 -13.83 15.76
CA ASN A 160 12.90 -15.21 16.16
C ASN A 160 11.49 -15.62 15.69
N LEU A 161 11.39 -16.74 14.98
CA LEU A 161 10.14 -17.36 14.61
C LEU A 161 9.79 -18.42 15.65
N VAL A 162 8.72 -18.20 16.39
CA VAL A 162 8.34 -19.07 17.51
C VAL A 162 7.03 -19.79 17.24
N LEU A 163 6.98 -21.08 17.52
CA LEU A 163 5.74 -21.82 17.71
C LEU A 163 5.36 -21.69 19.19
N ARG A 164 4.15 -21.21 19.48
CA ARG A 164 3.65 -21.09 20.85
C ARG A 164 2.28 -21.71 21.00
N ASP A 165 2.02 -22.25 22.17
CA ASP A 165 0.68 -22.58 22.64
C ASP A 165 -0.13 -21.29 22.73
N GLN A 166 -1.31 -21.28 22.10
CA GLN A 166 -2.18 -20.11 22.06
C GLN A 166 -2.80 -19.80 23.41
N ASP A 167 -3.05 -20.81 24.25
CA ASP A 167 -3.73 -20.65 25.54
C ASP A 167 -2.72 -20.30 26.64
N SER A 168 -1.63 -21.06 26.74
CA SER A 168 -0.62 -20.86 27.80
C SER A 168 0.46 -19.83 27.43
N GLY A 169 0.64 -19.53 26.14
CA GLY A 169 1.74 -18.70 25.64
C GLY A 169 3.11 -19.37 25.69
N HIS A 170 3.20 -20.63 26.13
CA HIS A 170 4.46 -21.36 26.24
C HIS A 170 5.11 -21.55 24.86
N VAL A 171 6.42 -21.29 24.77
CA VAL A 171 7.19 -21.50 23.53
C VAL A 171 7.47 -22.99 23.37
N LEU A 172 6.97 -23.53 22.27
CA LEU A 172 7.05 -24.94 21.93
C LEU A 172 8.31 -25.21 21.08
N TRP A 173 8.59 -24.33 20.12
CA TRP A 173 9.75 -24.37 19.23
C TRP A 173 10.19 -22.95 18.85
N GLN A 174 11.46 -22.76 18.52
CA GLN A 174 11.97 -21.47 18.03
C GLN A 174 13.05 -21.63 16.96
N SER A 175 13.10 -20.70 16.01
CA SER A 175 14.06 -20.75 14.90
C SER A 175 15.50 -20.52 15.33
N PHE A 176 15.73 -19.85 16.46
CA PHE A 176 17.09 -19.56 16.94
C PHE A 176 17.86 -20.79 17.41
N ASP A 177 17.19 -21.92 17.60
CA ASP A 177 17.84 -23.18 17.98
C ASP A 177 18.41 -23.94 16.76
N TYR A 178 18.22 -23.43 15.52
CA TYR A 178 18.55 -24.09 14.24
C TYR A 178 19.21 -23.14 13.24
#